data_AF-A0A7C0TY72-F1
#
_entry.id   AF-A0A7C0TY72-F1
#
_cell.length_a   1.000
_cell.length_b   1.000
_cell.length_c   1.000
_cell.angle_alpha   90.00
_cell.angle_beta   90.00
_cell.angle_gamma   90.00
#
_symmetry.space_group_name_H-M   'P 1'
#
loop_
_entity.id
_entity.type
_entity.pdbx_description
1 polymer ?
#
loop_
_entity_poly.entity_id
_entity_poly.type
_entity_poly.pdbx_seq_one_letter_code
_entity_poly.pdbx_strand_id
1 'polypeptide(L)'
;GHKMGLTPIPNSALILRPPELIKYVEFPARYMPLNIQRGLLGTRTAGSAAALYAVIKYLGIEGFTEVVKYVMGLLKYLIKRLREEDFSVPVEPDVPIVCIEVKDPDKYLKELAKRRLFVYKCSLIKGVRVVIMPHLSRYDLDRFIEALKNVRREVG
;
A
#
# COMPACT_ATOMS: atom_id res chain seq x y z
N GLY A 1 7.82 7.46 2.99
CA GLY A 1 7.54 8.03 1.66
C GLY A 1 7.17 6.98 0.64
N HIS A 2 7.89 5.86 0.52
CA HIS A 2 7.75 4.92 -0.62
C HIS A 2 6.47 4.05 -0.69
N LYS A 3 5.39 4.48 -0.03
CA LYS A 3 4.04 3.94 -0.15
C LYS A 3 3.14 5.04 -0.71
N MET A 4 2.17 5.51 0.08
CA MET A 4 1.32 6.64 -0.28
C MET A 4 2.02 8.01 -0.26
N GLY A 5 3.31 8.06 0.11
CA GLY A 5 4.11 9.27 -0.04
C GLY A 5 4.72 9.44 -1.44
N LEU A 6 4.47 8.51 -2.37
CA LEU A 6 4.78 8.61 -3.80
C LEU A 6 6.26 8.85 -4.13
N THR A 7 7.17 8.29 -3.33
CA THR A 7 8.62 8.41 -3.55
C THR A 7 9.25 7.06 -3.93
N PRO A 8 10.41 7.04 -4.60
CA PRO A 8 11.17 5.82 -4.84
C PRO A 8 11.60 5.09 -3.56
N ILE A 9 11.81 3.78 -3.67
CA ILE A 9 12.48 2.97 -2.64
C ILE A 9 13.98 3.33 -2.63
N PRO A 10 14.66 3.36 -1.46
CA PRO A 10 14.14 3.17 -0.10
C PRO A 10 13.75 4.50 0.55
N ASN A 11 12.50 4.65 1.01
CA ASN A 11 12.09 5.86 1.73
C ASN A 11 11.05 5.60 2.83
N SER A 12 11.47 5.78 4.09
CA SER A 12 10.63 5.81 5.28
C SER A 12 11.07 6.96 6.20
N ALA A 13 10.25 7.30 7.19
CA ALA A 13 10.58 8.28 8.20
C ALA A 13 10.19 7.72 9.58
N LEU A 14 11.05 7.96 10.57
CA LEU A 14 10.76 7.71 11.99
C LEU A 14 10.72 9.08 12.67
N ILE A 15 9.57 9.40 13.27
CA ILE A 15 9.36 10.65 14.01
C ILE A 15 9.21 10.27 15.48
N LEU A 16 9.97 10.91 16.35
CA LEU A 16 10.02 10.60 17.77
C LEU A 16 9.51 11.79 18.58
N ARG A 17 8.77 11.49 19.66
CA ARG A 17 8.37 12.45 20.68
C ARG A 17 8.57 11.82 22.07
N PRO A 18 9.29 12.46 22.98
CA PRO A 18 9.99 13.74 22.80
C PRO A 18 11.31 13.56 22.01
N PRO A 19 11.93 14.64 21.50
CA PRO A 19 13.09 14.56 20.61
C PRO A 19 14.30 13.80 21.18
N GLU A 20 14.44 13.76 22.50
CA GLU A 20 15.54 13.11 23.23
C GLU A 20 15.56 11.60 23.03
N LEU A 21 14.44 11.00 22.60
CA LEU A 21 14.40 9.58 22.26
C LEU A 21 15.32 9.21 21.08
N ILE A 22 15.76 10.19 20.28
CA ILE A 22 16.71 9.96 19.19
C ILE A 22 18.01 9.30 19.69
N LYS A 23 18.40 9.53 20.94
CA LYS A 23 19.60 8.93 21.56
C LYS A 23 19.56 7.39 21.56
N TYR A 24 18.38 6.78 21.56
CA TYR A 24 18.22 5.31 21.55
C TYR A 24 18.46 4.70 20.17
N VAL A 25 18.54 5.51 19.12
CA VAL A 25 18.87 5.07 17.76
C VAL A 25 20.18 5.70 17.26
N GLU A 26 20.97 6.27 18.18
CA GLU A 26 22.30 6.81 17.92
C GLU A 26 23.38 5.79 18.28
N PHE A 27 24.33 5.61 17.37
CA PHE A 27 25.47 4.71 17.54
C PHE A 27 26.77 5.51 17.42
N PRO A 28 27.75 5.32 18.32
CA PRO A 28 29.05 5.97 18.20
C PRO A 28 29.75 5.60 16.88
N ALA A 29 30.18 6.60 16.13
CA ALA A 29 30.88 6.46 14.85
C ALA A 29 32.01 7.49 14.76
N ARG A 30 33.06 7.32 15.58
CA ARG A 30 34.15 8.30 15.79
C ARG A 30 34.92 8.70 14.52
N TYR A 31 34.80 7.92 13.45
CA TYR A 31 35.43 8.20 12.16
C TYR A 31 34.57 9.07 11.23
N MET A 32 33.32 9.35 11.61
CA MET A 32 32.40 10.21 10.85
C MET A 32 32.44 11.65 11.37
N PRO A 33 32.19 12.68 10.52
CA PRO A 33 32.23 14.08 10.95
C PRO A 33 31.35 14.43 12.16
N LEU A 34 30.22 13.75 12.32
CA LEU A 34 29.30 13.96 13.44
C LEU A 34 29.62 13.10 14.67
N ASN A 35 30.64 12.23 14.61
CA ASN A 35 30.98 11.22 15.61
C ASN A 35 29.86 10.22 15.97
N ILE A 36 28.71 10.30 15.29
CA ILE A 36 27.52 9.49 15.51
C ILE A 36 26.89 9.08 14.19
N GLN A 37 26.17 7.95 14.22
CA GLN A 37 25.28 7.48 13.17
C GLN A 37 23.87 7.32 13.75
N ARG A 38 22.84 7.70 12.99
CA ARG A 38 21.42 7.52 13.36
C ARG A 38 20.74 6.44 12.54
N GLY A 39 20.20 5.44 13.23
CA GLY A 39 19.58 4.25 12.66
C GLY A 39 20.59 3.17 12.26
N LEU A 40 20.07 2.05 11.78
CA LEU A 40 20.85 0.83 11.53
C LEU A 40 21.85 0.95 10.36
N LEU A 41 21.54 1.78 9.37
CA LEU A 41 22.33 1.87 8.14
C LEU A 41 23.40 2.97 8.24
N GLY A 42 24.63 2.64 7.81
CA GLY A 42 25.73 3.59 7.61
C GLY A 42 25.59 4.34 6.29
N THR A 43 26.39 4.00 5.29
CA THR A 43 26.26 4.56 3.93
C THR A 43 24.86 4.28 3.38
N ARG A 44 24.14 5.33 3.01
CA ARG A 44 22.76 5.25 2.49
C ARG A 44 22.50 6.38 1.50
N THR A 45 21.57 6.17 0.57
CA THR A 45 21.26 7.14 -0.48
C THR A 45 20.59 8.40 0.09
N ALA A 46 21.10 9.58 -0.30
CA ALA A 46 20.44 10.85 -0.05
C ALA A 46 19.33 11.15 -1.08
N GLY A 47 19.35 10.47 -2.23
CA GLY A 47 18.39 10.70 -3.32
C GLY A 47 16.95 10.43 -2.89
N SER A 48 16.72 9.43 -2.04
CA SER A 48 15.38 9.14 -1.54
C SER A 48 14.87 10.21 -0.57
N ALA A 49 15.76 10.80 0.25
CA ALA A 49 15.40 11.92 1.12
C ALA A 49 15.09 13.18 0.30
N ALA A 50 15.89 13.47 -0.73
CA ALA A 50 15.64 14.56 -1.67
C ALA A 50 14.30 14.38 -2.42
N ALA A 51 14.00 13.17 -2.88
CA ALA A 51 12.72 12.86 -3.53
C ALA A 51 11.52 13.09 -2.59
N LEU A 52 11.62 12.67 -1.33
CA LEU A 52 10.54 12.92 -0.35
C LEU A 52 10.33 14.41 -0.10
N TYR A 53 11.41 15.17 0.05
CA TYR A 53 11.32 16.62 0.20
C TYR A 53 10.64 17.25 -1.02
N ALA A 54 11.07 16.88 -2.23
CA ALA A 54 10.50 17.38 -3.48
C ALA A 54 9.00 17.07 -3.61
N VAL A 55 8.58 15.82 -3.34
CA VAL A 55 7.17 15.42 -3.42
C VAL A 55 6.32 16.15 -2.39
N ILE A 56 6.79 16.29 -1.14
CA ILE A 56 6.05 17.03 -0.10
C ILE A 56 5.87 18.50 -0.50
N LYS A 57 6.93 19.13 -1.02
CA LYS A 57 6.87 20.53 -1.46
C LYS A 57 6.02 20.73 -2.71
N TYR A 58 6.06 19.79 -3.63
CA TYR A 58 5.32 19.87 -4.89
C TYR A 58 3.82 19.63 -4.68
N LEU A 59 3.44 18.58 -3.95
CA LEU A 59 2.03 18.24 -3.75
C LEU A 59 1.36 19.13 -2.70
N GLY A 60 2.07 19.47 -1.63
CA GLY A 60 1.44 20.11 -0.48
C GLY A 60 0.31 19.27 0.13
N ILE A 61 -0.49 19.87 1.01
CA ILE A 61 -1.62 19.17 1.63
C ILE A 61 -2.70 18.88 0.58
N GLU A 62 -2.92 19.83 -0.32
CA GLU A 62 -3.95 19.79 -1.35
C GLU A 62 -3.69 18.64 -2.33
N GLY A 63 -2.46 18.51 -2.86
CA GLY A 63 -2.11 17.43 -3.79
C GLY A 63 -2.22 16.05 -3.16
N PHE A 64 -1.76 15.89 -1.90
CA PHE A 64 -1.98 14.63 -1.19
C PHE A 64 -3.46 14.35 -0.93
N THR A 65 -4.24 15.38 -0.63
CA THR A 65 -5.70 15.27 -0.42
C THR A 65 -6.39 14.75 -1.69
N GLU A 66 -6.04 15.30 -2.86
CA GLU A 66 -6.62 14.84 -4.13
C GLU A 66 -6.21 13.40 -4.46
N VAL A 67 -4.95 13.02 -4.21
CA VAL A 67 -4.50 11.61 -4.37
C VAL A 67 -5.32 10.68 -3.48
N VAL A 68 -5.53 11.04 -2.20
CA VAL A 68 -6.31 10.22 -1.27
C VAL A 68 -7.77 10.16 -1.69
N LYS A 69 -8.39 11.27 -2.09
CA LYS A 69 -9.76 11.29 -2.60
C LYS A 69 -9.93 10.37 -3.81
N TYR A 70 -9.00 10.40 -4.76
CA TYR A 70 -9.01 9.53 -5.93
C TYR A 70 -8.97 8.05 -5.53
N VAL A 71 -7.99 7.67 -4.70
CA VAL A 71 -7.81 6.27 -4.27
C VAL A 71 -8.99 5.78 -3.42
N MET A 72 -9.52 6.60 -2.51
CA MET A 72 -10.70 6.24 -1.72
C MET A 72 -11.97 6.20 -2.58
N GLY A 73 -12.07 7.02 -3.64
CA GLY A 73 -13.14 6.94 -4.62
C GLY A 73 -13.13 5.62 -5.40
N LEU A 74 -11.94 5.17 -5.81
CA LEU A 74 -11.75 3.85 -6.43
C LEU A 74 -12.09 2.70 -5.46
N LEU A 75 -11.70 2.81 -4.20
CA LEU A 75 -12.03 1.83 -3.17
C LEU A 75 -13.56 1.69 -3.00
N LYS A 76 -14.28 2.81 -2.86
CA LYS A 76 -15.75 2.82 -2.77
C LYS A 76 -16.39 2.21 -4.01
N TYR A 77 -15.87 2.54 -5.19
CA TYR A 77 -16.32 1.94 -6.45
C TYR A 77 -16.14 0.42 -6.45
N LEU A 78 -14.96 -0.08 -6.09
CA LEU A 78 -14.67 -1.50 -6.02
C LEU A 78 -15.61 -2.22 -5.04
N ILE A 79 -15.78 -1.69 -3.83
CA ILE A 79 -16.65 -2.30 -2.80
C ILE A 79 -18.10 -2.37 -3.29
N LYS A 80 -18.61 -1.28 -3.89
CA LYS A 80 -19.96 -1.26 -4.49
C LYS A 80 -20.12 -2.37 -5.52
N ARG A 81 -19.20 -2.44 -6.49
CA ARG A 81 -19.24 -3.45 -7.57
C ARG A 81 -19.08 -4.88 -7.05
N LEU A 82 -18.27 -5.10 -6.03
CA LEU A 82 -18.13 -6.42 -5.40
C LEU A 82 -19.43 -6.87 -4.74
N ARG A 83 -20.12 -5.96 -4.04
CA ARG A 83 -21.43 -6.25 -3.41
C ARG A 83 -22.51 -6.52 -4.45
N GLU A 84 -22.53 -5.78 -5.57
CA GLU A 84 -23.43 -6.04 -6.70
C GLU A 84 -23.24 -7.42 -7.34
N GLU A 85 -22.06 -8.03 -7.16
CA GLU A 85 -21.70 -9.34 -7.70
C GLU A 85 -21.71 -10.44 -6.60
N ASP A 86 -22.32 -10.16 -5.45
CA ASP A 86 -22.45 -11.04 -4.29
C ASP A 86 -21.11 -11.51 -3.69
N PHE A 87 -20.08 -10.65 -3.71
CA PHE A 87 -18.86 -10.88 -2.94
C PHE A 87 -18.97 -10.25 -1.54
N SER A 88 -18.53 -11.01 -0.53
CA SER A 88 -18.48 -10.52 0.85
C SER A 88 -17.22 -9.68 1.09
N VAL A 89 -17.43 -8.48 1.63
CA VAL A 89 -16.40 -7.57 2.15
C VAL A 89 -16.72 -7.37 3.63
N PRO A 90 -16.08 -8.13 4.55
CA PRO A 90 -16.56 -8.25 5.93
C PRO A 90 -16.34 -7.00 6.77
N VAL A 91 -15.48 -6.08 6.32
CA VAL A 91 -15.17 -4.84 7.02
C VAL A 91 -15.14 -3.70 5.99
N GLU A 92 -15.83 -2.60 6.28
CA GLU A 92 -15.70 -1.36 5.51
C GLU A 92 -14.33 -0.73 5.86
N PRO A 93 -13.44 -0.53 4.87
CA PRO A 93 -12.06 -0.14 5.15
C PRO A 93 -11.88 1.39 5.22
N ASP A 94 -11.23 1.87 6.28
CA ASP A 94 -10.82 3.28 6.44
C ASP A 94 -9.53 3.64 5.68
N VAL A 95 -8.84 2.62 5.18
CA VAL A 95 -7.58 2.73 4.41
C VAL A 95 -7.78 2.11 3.03
N PRO A 96 -6.95 2.42 2.01
CA PRO A 96 -7.16 1.95 0.65
C PRO A 96 -6.74 0.48 0.46
N ILE A 97 -7.30 -0.40 1.28
CA ILE A 97 -7.05 -1.83 1.30
C ILE A 97 -8.40 -2.51 1.51
N VAL A 98 -8.75 -3.43 0.63
CA VAL A 98 -9.97 -4.23 0.78
C VAL A 98 -9.60 -5.71 0.93
N CYS A 99 -10.31 -6.39 1.81
CA CYS A 99 -10.29 -7.84 1.93
C CYS A 99 -11.62 -8.41 1.43
N ILE A 100 -11.54 -9.37 0.52
CA ILE A 100 -12.69 -10.00 -0.15
C ILE A 100 -12.70 -11.46 0.25
N GLU A 101 -13.77 -11.92 0.90
CA GLU A 101 -13.87 -13.31 1.33
C GLU A 101 -14.02 -14.26 0.15
N VAL A 102 -13.26 -15.34 0.20
CA VAL A 102 -13.31 -16.43 -0.78
C VAL A 102 -13.07 -17.76 -0.08
N LYS A 103 -13.64 -18.84 -0.61
CA LYS A 103 -13.56 -20.18 0.00
C LYS A 103 -12.13 -20.70 0.12
N ASP A 104 -11.35 -20.54 -0.95
CA ASP A 104 -9.95 -20.99 -1.04
C ASP A 104 -9.06 -19.86 -1.60
N PRO A 105 -8.49 -19.02 -0.71
CA PRO A 105 -7.63 -17.91 -1.14
C PRO A 105 -6.43 -18.35 -1.96
N ASP A 106 -5.81 -19.50 -1.64
CA ASP A 106 -4.59 -19.94 -2.32
C ASP A 106 -4.88 -20.34 -3.76
N LYS A 107 -6.03 -20.98 -4.02
CA LYS A 107 -6.50 -21.26 -5.38
C LYS A 107 -6.85 -19.98 -6.13
N TYR A 108 -7.51 -19.03 -5.48
CA TYR A 108 -7.81 -17.72 -6.08
C TYR A 108 -6.54 -16.95 -6.48
N LEU A 109 -5.52 -16.91 -5.62
CA LEU A 109 -4.23 -16.27 -5.94
C LEU A 109 -3.59 -16.91 -7.18
N LYS A 110 -3.57 -18.25 -7.26
CA LYS A 110 -3.02 -18.98 -8.43
C LYS A 110 -3.79 -18.69 -9.71
N GLU A 111 -5.12 -18.75 -9.66
CA GLU A 111 -5.96 -18.54 -10.84
C GLU A 111 -5.94 -17.08 -11.32
N LEU A 112 -5.95 -16.10 -10.42
CA LEU A 112 -5.79 -14.70 -10.77
C LEU A 112 -4.39 -14.42 -11.36
N ALA A 113 -3.33 -15.04 -10.81
CA ALA A 113 -1.98 -14.89 -11.34
C ALA A 113 -1.84 -15.40 -12.79
N LYS A 114 -2.51 -16.51 -13.15
CA LYS A 114 -2.58 -16.98 -14.55
C LYS A 114 -3.19 -15.94 -15.49
N ARG A 115 -4.06 -15.08 -14.98
CA ARG A 115 -4.70 -13.96 -15.69
C ARG A 115 -3.91 -12.65 -15.60
N ARG A 116 -2.67 -12.71 -15.09
CA ARG A 116 -1.77 -11.57 -14.82
C ARG A 116 -2.34 -10.57 -13.81
N LEU A 117 -3.14 -11.05 -12.87
CA LEU A 117 -3.67 -10.27 -11.75
C LEU A 117 -3.04 -10.76 -10.46
N PHE A 118 -2.21 -9.94 -9.84
CA PHE A 118 -1.46 -10.30 -8.64
C PHE A 118 -2.12 -9.64 -7.43
N VAL A 119 -2.62 -10.47 -6.51
CA VAL A 119 -3.26 -10.06 -5.27
C VAL A 119 -2.54 -10.68 -4.08
N TYR A 120 -2.84 -10.19 -2.88
CA TYR A 120 -2.31 -10.74 -1.63
C TYR A 120 -3.36 -11.60 -0.93
N LYS A 121 -2.93 -12.40 0.05
CA LYS A 121 -3.84 -13.09 0.97
C LYS A 121 -4.19 -12.17 2.14
N CYS A 122 -5.43 -12.24 2.63
CA CYS A 122 -5.79 -11.62 3.90
C CYS A 122 -5.18 -12.40 5.07
N SER A 123 -4.72 -11.70 6.10
CA SER A 123 -4.07 -12.31 7.27
C SER A 123 -5.05 -12.82 8.33
N LEU A 124 -6.23 -12.20 8.44
CA LEU A 124 -7.20 -12.46 9.51
C LEU A 124 -8.43 -13.26 9.06
N ILE A 125 -8.67 -13.34 7.76
CA ILE A 125 -9.83 -14.01 7.17
C ILE A 125 -9.40 -14.85 5.98
N LYS A 126 -10.23 -15.82 5.59
CA LYS A 126 -10.10 -16.52 4.31
C LYS A 126 -10.52 -15.58 3.18
N GLY A 127 -9.57 -14.82 2.66
CA GLY A 127 -9.84 -13.83 1.64
C GLY A 127 -8.63 -13.43 0.81
N VAL A 128 -8.91 -12.74 -0.29
CA VAL A 128 -7.92 -12.03 -1.10
C VAL A 128 -7.90 -10.55 -0.71
N ARG A 129 -6.70 -9.97 -0.65
CA ARG A 129 -6.46 -8.59 -0.27
C ARG A 129 -5.95 -7.80 -1.47
N VAL A 130 -6.61 -6.68 -1.75
CA VAL A 130 -6.21 -5.73 -2.78
C VAL A 130 -5.82 -4.42 -2.12
N VAL A 131 -4.69 -3.84 -2.53
CA VAL A 131 -4.25 -2.51 -2.09
C VAL A 131 -4.51 -1.55 -3.24
N ILE A 132 -5.37 -0.55 -3.02
CA ILE A 132 -5.67 0.46 -4.02
C ILE A 132 -4.59 1.51 -3.98
N MET A 133 -3.91 1.70 -5.11
CA MET A 133 -2.85 2.67 -5.28
C MET A 133 -3.17 3.59 -6.47
N PRO A 134 -2.54 4.77 -6.58
CA PRO A 134 -2.91 5.77 -7.59
C PRO A 134 -2.76 5.33 -9.06
N HIS A 135 -2.02 4.26 -9.33
CA HIS A 135 -1.85 3.73 -10.69
C HIS A 135 -3.06 2.90 -11.18
N LEU A 136 -3.99 2.55 -10.30
CA LEU A 136 -5.19 1.81 -10.69
C LEU A 136 -6.25 2.76 -11.24
N SER A 137 -7.11 2.22 -12.10
CA SER A 137 -8.27 2.89 -12.68
C SER A 137 -9.54 2.05 -12.48
N ARG A 138 -10.73 2.63 -12.73
CA ARG A 138 -11.98 1.84 -12.72
C ARG A 138 -11.95 0.68 -13.72
N TYR A 139 -11.31 0.87 -14.87
CA TYR A 139 -11.12 -0.18 -15.87
C TYR A 139 -10.34 -1.38 -15.30
N ASP A 140 -9.26 -1.13 -14.56
CA ASP A 140 -8.49 -2.21 -13.91
C ASP A 140 -9.33 -2.95 -12.87
N LEU A 141 -10.13 -2.21 -12.10
CA LEU A 141 -11.03 -2.78 -11.09
C LEU A 141 -12.12 -3.64 -11.73
N ASP A 142 -12.73 -3.18 -12.83
CA ASP A 142 -13.75 -3.93 -13.56
C ASP A 142 -13.19 -5.23 -14.14
N ARG A 143 -12.00 -5.15 -14.75
CA ARG A 143 -11.26 -6.31 -15.23
C ARG A 143 -10.95 -7.29 -14.09
N PHE A 144 -10.58 -6.78 -12.92
CA PHE A 144 -10.33 -7.59 -11.73
C PHE A 144 -11.60 -8.29 -11.23
N ILE A 145 -12.73 -7.58 -11.14
CA ILE A 145 -14.01 -8.14 -10.70
C ILE A 145 -14.47 -9.24 -11.65
N GLU A 146 -14.35 -9.03 -12.97
CA GLU A 146 -14.73 -10.06 -13.94
C GLU A 146 -13.84 -11.30 -13.84
N ALA A 147 -12.53 -11.13 -13.63
CA ALA A 147 -11.65 -12.26 -13.34
C ALA A 147 -12.06 -12.99 -12.05
N LEU A 148 -12.40 -12.25 -10.99
CA LEU A 148 -12.83 -12.81 -9.71
C LEU A 148 -14.10 -13.67 -9.86
N LYS A 149 -15.07 -13.19 -10.65
CA LYS A 149 -16.31 -13.94 -10.98
C LYS A 149 -16.02 -15.23 -11.73
N ASN A 150 -15.13 -15.18 -12.72
CA ASN A 150 -14.75 -16.36 -13.48
C ASN A 150 -14.06 -17.40 -12.60
N VAL A 151 -13.14 -16.98 -11.72
CA VAL A 151 -12.53 -17.87 -10.74
C VAL A 151 -13.57 -18.45 -9.77
N ARG A 152 -14.55 -17.66 -9.30
CA ARG A 152 -15.65 -18.17 -8.46
C ARG A 152 -16.41 -19.31 -9.16
N ARG A 153 -16.71 -19.18 -10.45
CA ARG A 153 -17.40 -20.23 -11.24
C ARG A 153 -16.55 -21.48 -11.42
N GLU A 154 -15.24 -21.34 -11.58
CA GLU A 154 -14.30 -22.46 -11.76
C GLU A 154 -13.97 -23.20 -10.46
N VAL A 155 -14.03 -22.49 -9.33
CA VAL A 155 -13.59 -23.02 -8.03
C VAL A 155 -14.76 -23.46 -7.15
N GLY A 156 -15.96 -22.90 -7.34
CA GLY A 156 -17.17 -23.23 -6.58
C GLY A 156 -17.19 -22.60 -5.20
#